data_AF-A0A401QMU6-F1
#
_entry.id   AF-A0A401QMU6-F1
#
_cell.length_a   1.000
_cell.length_b   1.000
_cell.length_c   1.000
_cell.angle_alpha   90.00
_cell.angle_beta   90.00
_cell.angle_gamma   90.00
#
_symmetry.space_group_name_H-M   'P 1'
#
loop_
_entity.id
_entity.type
_entity.pdbx_description
1 polymer ?
#
loop_
_entity_poly.entity_id
_entity_poly.type
_entity_poly.pdbx_seq_one_letter_code
_entity_poly.pdbx_strand_id
1 'polypeptide(L)'
;MDSGLKPEKLNLDARSPEATEMFKYWLLCFEAYLNSSETEVDGPRKLSLLHARVGHRLSSVIEKATTYETAIKILRKRFVKPINEVHARHLLSTCRQRSGETRDEYLARLTALARNCDLKEVTAEAHMNLHIRDAFVSGIRST
;
A
#
# COMPACT_ATOMS: atom_id res chain seq x y z
N MET A 1 8.97 33.53 5.89
CA MET A 1 7.93 32.69 5.28
C MET A 1 8.50 31.28 5.28
N ASP A 2 7.95 30.34 6.06
CA ASP A 2 8.26 28.89 5.97
C ASP A 2 7.46 28.03 6.98
N SER A 3 6.37 28.57 7.52
CA SER A 3 5.49 27.85 8.47
C SER A 3 4.51 26.91 7.77
N GLY A 4 4.42 26.94 6.43
CA GLY A 4 3.39 26.27 5.64
C GLY A 4 3.60 24.79 5.36
N LEU A 5 4.81 24.26 5.57
CA LEU A 5 5.14 22.86 5.25
C LEU A 5 5.19 21.95 6.47
N LYS A 6 4.92 22.47 7.66
CA LYS A 6 5.03 21.73 8.92
C LYS A 6 3.85 20.73 9.04
N PRO A 7 4.07 19.41 8.93
CA PRO A 7 2.97 18.45 9.05
C PRO A 7 2.41 18.45 10.48
N GLU A 8 1.10 18.30 10.59
CA GLU A 8 0.40 18.10 11.86
C GLU A 8 0.89 16.83 12.56
N LYS A 9 0.64 16.71 13.88
CA LYS A 9 1.02 15.49 14.60
C LYS A 9 0.18 14.31 14.13
N LEU A 10 0.84 13.20 13.77
CA LEU A 10 0.17 11.96 13.41
C LEU A 10 -0.50 11.36 14.64
N ASN A 11 -1.81 11.57 14.78
CA ASN A 11 -2.66 11.03 15.83
C ASN A 11 -3.82 10.23 15.22
N LEU A 12 -3.50 9.15 14.51
CA LEU A 12 -4.51 8.32 13.86
C LEU A 12 -4.85 7.08 14.70
N ASP A 13 -6.13 6.73 14.75
CA ASP A 13 -6.56 5.40 15.17
C ASP A 13 -6.48 4.45 13.97
N ALA A 14 -5.71 3.37 14.10
CA ALA A 14 -5.56 2.34 13.07
C ALA A 14 -6.87 1.59 12.75
N ARG A 15 -7.93 1.78 13.56
CA ARG A 15 -9.26 1.20 13.32
C ARG A 15 -10.16 2.05 12.41
N SER A 16 -9.82 3.32 12.15
CA SER A 16 -10.60 4.17 11.25
C SER A 16 -10.53 3.63 9.81
N PRO A 17 -11.65 3.67 9.04
CA PRO A 17 -11.66 3.27 7.65
C PRO A 17 -10.74 4.12 6.76
N GLU A 18 -10.53 5.39 7.12
CA GLU A 18 -9.69 6.36 6.42
C GLU A 18 -8.22 6.29 6.85
N ALA A 19 -7.88 5.50 7.87
CA ALA A 19 -6.56 5.49 8.49
C ALA A 19 -5.41 5.21 7.49
N THR A 20 -5.66 4.37 6.47
CA THR A 20 -4.70 4.10 5.40
C THR A 20 -4.43 5.33 4.54
N GLU A 21 -5.47 6.01 4.07
CA GLU A 21 -5.34 7.17 3.18
C GLU A 21 -4.82 8.39 3.94
N MET A 22 -5.28 8.62 5.18
CA MET A 22 -4.75 9.66 6.05
C MET A 22 -3.27 9.46 6.37
N PHE A 23 -2.84 8.21 6.62
CA PHE A 23 -1.43 7.89 6.85
C PHE A 23 -0.59 8.14 5.59
N LYS A 24 -1.05 7.72 4.40
CA LYS A 24 -0.36 7.98 3.13
C LYS A 24 -0.20 9.48 2.87
N TYR A 25 -1.28 10.24 3.02
CA TYR A 25 -1.26 11.69 2.85
C TYR A 25 -0.29 12.36 3.84
N TRP A 26 -0.37 12.00 5.11
CA TRP A 26 0.52 12.54 6.13
C TRP A 26 1.99 12.22 5.83
N LEU A 27 2.30 10.99 5.39
CA LEU A 27 3.66 10.60 5.03
C LEU A 27 4.19 11.42 3.85
N LEU A 28 3.36 11.68 2.82
CA LEU A 28 3.71 12.56 1.71
C LEU A 28 4.03 13.98 2.19
N CYS A 29 3.22 14.55 3.08
CA CYS A 29 3.48 15.87 3.65
C CYS A 29 4.77 15.88 4.49
N PHE A 30 5.03 14.81 5.25
CA PHE A 30 6.23 14.68 6.05
C PHE A 30 7.50 14.55 5.20
N GLU A 31 7.46 13.77 4.12
CA GLU A 31 8.57 13.66 3.16
C GLU A 31 8.82 15.00 2.43
N ALA A 32 7.76 15.69 2.02
CA ALA A 32 7.88 17.04 1.44
C ALA A 32 8.52 18.04 2.41
N TYR A 33 8.16 17.97 3.70
CA TYR A 33 8.77 18.78 4.76
C TYR A 33 10.25 18.47 4.98
N LEU A 34 10.65 17.19 4.90
CA LEU A 34 12.07 16.83 4.97
C LEU A 34 12.85 17.36 3.77
N ASN A 35 12.24 17.31 2.58
CA ASN A 35 12.86 17.74 1.33
C ASN A 35 12.89 19.26 1.16
N SER A 36 12.05 20.01 1.88
CA SER A 36 12.05 21.47 1.84
C SER A 36 13.16 22.09 2.69
N SER A 37 13.92 21.29 3.44
CA SER A 37 15.05 21.79 4.21
C SER A 37 16.22 22.11 3.27
N GLU A 38 16.80 23.29 3.39
CA GLU A 38 17.99 23.71 2.61
C GLU A 38 19.21 22.79 2.84
N THR A 39 19.22 22.04 3.94
CA THR A 39 20.27 21.07 4.26
C THR A 39 19.72 19.65 4.24
N GLU A 40 20.48 18.73 3.66
CA GLU A 40 20.13 17.32 3.66
C GLU A 40 19.98 16.82 5.11
N VAL A 41 18.79 16.35 5.44
CA VAL A 41 18.50 15.82 6.78
C VAL A 41 19.05 14.40 6.86
N ASP A 42 20.09 14.20 7.65
CA ASP A 42 20.69 12.88 7.90
C ASP A 42 19.68 11.90 8.55
N GLY A 43 19.89 10.59 8.38
CA GLY A 43 19.03 9.51 8.85
C GLY A 43 18.62 9.59 10.34
N PRO A 44 19.56 9.81 11.28
CA PRO A 44 19.26 10.00 12.69
C PRO A 44 18.40 11.25 12.96
N ARG A 45 18.61 12.32 12.18
CA ARG A 45 17.82 13.55 12.28
C ARG A 45 16.42 13.34 11.71
N LYS A 46 16.25 12.57 10.63
CA LYS A 46 14.95 12.15 10.10
C LYS A 46 14.16 11.35 11.13
N LEU A 47 14.80 10.38 11.81
CA LEU A 47 14.16 9.59 12.87
C LEU A 47 13.74 10.47 14.06
N SER A 48 14.60 11.39 14.50
CA SER A 48 14.27 12.32 15.59
C SER A 48 13.08 13.22 15.24
N LEU A 49 13.05 13.75 14.01
CA LEU A 49 11.93 14.53 13.50
C LEU A 49 10.66 13.68 13.41
N LEU A 50 10.76 12.41 13.00
CA LEU A 50 9.63 11.49 12.98
C LEU A 50 9.05 11.32 14.39
N HIS A 51 9.87 11.04 15.40
CA HIS A 51 9.44 10.92 16.80
C HIS A 51 8.73 12.18 17.32
N ALA A 52 9.24 13.37 16.96
CA ALA A 52 8.62 14.63 17.36
C ALA A 52 7.23 14.87 16.73
N ARG A 53 6.94 14.20 15.61
CA ARG A 53 5.71 14.38 14.80
C ARG A 53 4.72 13.25 14.91
N VAL A 54 5.10 12.11 15.45
CA VAL A 54 4.14 11.07 15.82
C VAL A 54 3.53 11.36 17.19
N GLY A 55 2.26 10.99 17.35
CA GLY A 55 1.60 11.01 18.65
C GLY A 55 2.25 10.06 19.65
N HIS A 56 2.02 10.30 20.95
CA HIS A 56 2.56 9.48 22.05
C HIS A 56 2.32 7.97 21.85
N ARG A 57 1.10 7.58 21.42
CA ARG A 57 0.73 6.18 21.16
C ARG A 57 1.52 5.53 20.02
N LEU A 58 1.95 6.31 19.04
CA LEU A 58 2.71 5.81 17.90
C LEU A 58 4.21 5.85 18.17
N SER A 59 4.69 6.78 19.00
CA SER A 59 6.07 6.82 19.46
C SER A 59 6.47 5.52 20.17
N SER A 60 5.60 4.97 21.03
CA SER A 60 5.86 3.67 21.68
C SER A 60 5.87 2.49 20.71
N VAL A 61 5.17 2.59 19.57
CA VAL A 61 5.14 1.55 18.54
C VAL A 61 6.45 1.53 17.74
N ILE A 62 7.07 2.69 17.53
CA ILE A 62 8.33 2.82 16.78
C ILE A 62 9.57 2.93 17.68
N GLU A 63 9.43 2.88 19.00
CA GLU A 63 10.54 2.99 19.98
C GLU A 63 11.68 2.01 19.72
N LYS A 64 11.37 0.81 19.19
CA LYS A 64 12.35 -0.23 18.86
C LYS A 64 13.06 0.00 17.53
N ALA A 65 12.66 0.99 16.75
CA ALA A 65 13.26 1.30 15.46
C ALA A 65 14.53 2.13 15.65
N THR A 66 15.66 1.62 15.14
CA THR A 66 16.95 2.33 15.19
C THR A 66 17.19 3.22 13.98
N THR A 67 16.36 3.09 12.94
CA THR A 67 16.48 3.83 11.67
C THR A 67 15.14 4.38 11.22
N TYR A 68 15.18 5.44 10.42
CA TYR A 68 13.98 6.05 9.86
C TYR A 68 13.19 5.04 9.01
N GLU A 69 13.89 4.24 8.20
CA GLU A 69 13.31 3.26 7.29
C GLU A 69 12.58 2.15 8.06
N THR A 70 13.16 1.69 9.18
CA THR A 70 12.53 0.68 10.04
C THR A 70 11.29 1.23 10.74
N ALA A 71 11.33 2.47 11.21
CA ALA A 71 10.18 3.15 11.81
C ALA A 71 9.02 3.31 10.80
N ILE A 72 9.31 3.77 9.59
CA ILE A 72 8.30 3.89 8.52
C ILE A 72 7.73 2.53 8.13
N LYS A 73 8.56 1.48 8.07
CA LYS A 73 8.08 0.10 7.78
C LYS A 73 7.09 -0.39 8.84
N ILE A 74 7.36 -0.12 10.12
CA ILE A 74 6.45 -0.46 11.23
C ILE A 74 5.14 0.31 11.11
N LEU A 75 5.20 1.62 10.85
CA LEU A 75 4.01 2.46 10.69
C LEU A 75 3.18 2.04 9.46
N ARG A 76 3.81 1.77 8.32
CA ARG A 76 3.15 1.23 7.12
C ARG A 76 2.43 -0.07 7.43
N LYS A 77 3.07 -1.02 8.13
CA LYS A 77 2.42 -2.27 8.54
C LYS A 77 1.23 -2.06 9.47
N ARG A 78 1.25 -1.00 10.29
CA ARG A 78 0.17 -0.67 11.23
C ARG A 78 -1.06 -0.08 10.54
N PHE A 79 -0.86 0.84 9.59
CA PHE A 79 -1.92 1.63 8.97
C PHE A 79 -2.34 1.16 7.59
N VAL A 80 -1.44 0.53 6.85
CA VAL A 80 -1.71 -0.06 5.53
C VAL A 80 -1.99 -1.54 5.75
N LYS A 81 -3.26 -1.92 5.69
CA LYS A 81 -3.63 -3.34 5.75
C LYS A 81 -3.01 -4.05 4.54
N PRO A 82 -2.30 -5.18 4.73
CA PRO A 82 -1.83 -5.96 3.59
C PRO A 82 -3.04 -6.40 2.78
N ILE A 83 -2.94 -6.28 1.45
CA ILE A 83 -3.99 -6.77 0.58
C ILE A 83 -4.03 -8.29 0.76
N ASN A 84 -5.20 -8.83 1.10
CA ASN A 84 -5.38 -10.26 1.09
C ASN A 84 -5.43 -10.73 -0.36
N GLU A 85 -4.29 -11.19 -0.87
CA GLU A 85 -4.13 -11.61 -2.27
C GLU A 85 -5.15 -12.69 -2.67
N VAL A 86 -5.45 -13.63 -1.77
CA VAL A 86 -6.42 -14.70 -2.03
C VAL A 86 -7.82 -14.11 -2.24
N HIS A 87 -8.21 -13.16 -1.39
CA HIS A 87 -9.47 -12.46 -1.53
C HIS A 87 -9.51 -11.59 -2.80
N ALA A 88 -8.44 -10.88 -3.11
CA ALA A 88 -8.35 -10.05 -4.32
C ALA A 88 -8.46 -10.90 -5.60
N ARG A 89 -7.75 -12.03 -5.68
CA ARG A 89 -7.86 -12.98 -6.81
C ARG A 89 -9.25 -13.57 -6.92
N HIS A 90 -9.87 -13.92 -5.80
CA HIS A 90 -11.25 -14.41 -5.78
C HIS A 90 -12.23 -13.36 -6.33
N LEU A 91 -12.14 -12.10 -5.91
CA LEU A 91 -12.96 -11.01 -6.43
C LEU A 91 -12.77 -10.83 -7.95
N LEU A 92 -11.53 -10.87 -8.44
CA LEU A 92 -11.24 -10.77 -9.87
C LEU A 92 -11.85 -11.95 -10.65
N SER A 93 -11.63 -13.18 -10.18
CA SER A 93 -12.11 -14.41 -10.84
C SER A 93 -13.64 -14.54 -10.84
N THR A 94 -14.31 -14.00 -9.82
CA THR A 94 -15.78 -14.07 -9.70
C THR A 94 -16.49 -12.85 -10.29
N CYS A 95 -15.74 -11.82 -10.70
CA CYS A 95 -16.26 -10.59 -11.27
C CYS A 95 -17.01 -10.87 -12.59
N ARG A 96 -18.34 -10.72 -12.59
CA ARG A 96 -19.19 -10.80 -13.79
C ARG A 96 -19.60 -9.41 -14.27
N GLN A 97 -19.86 -9.28 -15.56
CA GLN A 97 -20.47 -8.07 -16.14
C GLN A 97 -21.87 -7.89 -15.56
N ARG A 98 -22.20 -6.67 -15.14
CA ARG A 98 -23.52 -6.34 -14.58
C ARG A 98 -24.54 -6.08 -15.69
N SER A 99 -25.82 -6.32 -15.41
CA SER A 99 -26.90 -5.94 -16.33
C SER A 99 -26.89 -4.42 -16.56
N GLY A 100 -26.76 -3.99 -17.81
CA GLY A 100 -26.70 -2.58 -18.20
C GLY A 100 -25.32 -1.94 -18.16
N GLU A 101 -24.27 -2.66 -17.73
CA GLU A 101 -22.88 -2.20 -17.78
C GLU A 101 -22.32 -2.41 -19.19
N THR A 102 -21.65 -1.38 -19.74
CA THR A 102 -20.96 -1.49 -21.03
C THR A 102 -19.72 -2.38 -20.89
N ARG A 103 -19.21 -2.88 -22.04
CA ARG A 103 -17.99 -3.70 -22.04
C ARG A 103 -16.78 -2.93 -21.49
N ASP A 104 -16.67 -1.65 -21.80
CA ASP A 104 -15.53 -0.82 -21.39
C ASP A 104 -15.56 -0.54 -19.88
N GLU A 105 -16.73 -0.30 -19.30
CA GLU A 105 -16.91 -0.18 -17.86
C GLU A 105 -16.55 -1.47 -17.12
N TYR A 106 -16.96 -2.62 -17.66
CA TYR A 106 -16.60 -3.93 -17.11
C TYR A 106 -15.08 -4.15 -17.14
N LEU A 107 -14.42 -3.80 -18.25
CA LEU A 107 -12.97 -3.91 -18.42
C LEU A 107 -12.22 -2.97 -17.45
N ALA A 108 -12.70 -1.74 -17.27
CA ALA A 108 -12.15 -0.80 -16.31
C ALA A 108 -12.24 -1.34 -14.87
N ARG A 109 -13.37 -1.95 -14.51
CA ARG A 109 -13.58 -2.57 -13.19
C ARG A 109 -12.68 -3.79 -12.97
N LEU A 110 -12.52 -4.66 -13.97
CA LEU A 110 -11.57 -5.77 -13.91
C LEU A 110 -10.13 -5.28 -13.73
N THR A 111 -9.74 -4.25 -14.47
CA THR A 111 -8.40 -3.65 -14.38
C THR A 111 -8.15 -3.07 -12.98
N ALA A 112 -9.15 -2.41 -12.39
CA ALA A 112 -9.05 -1.92 -11.01
C ALA A 112 -8.88 -3.05 -9.99
N LEU A 113 -9.59 -4.18 -10.16
CA LEU A 113 -9.44 -5.36 -9.30
C LEU A 113 -8.08 -6.06 -9.47
N ALA A 114 -7.57 -6.13 -10.70
CA ALA A 114 -6.28 -6.74 -11.01
C ALA A 114 -5.11 -6.01 -10.31
N ARG A 115 -5.18 -4.68 -10.17
CA ARG A 115 -4.18 -3.88 -9.42
C ARG A 115 -4.04 -4.30 -7.96
N ASN A 116 -5.09 -4.86 -7.37
CA ASN A 116 -5.07 -5.33 -5.98
C ASN A 116 -4.49 -6.75 -5.84
N CYS A 117 -4.19 -7.46 -6.93
CA CYS A 117 -3.75 -8.86 -6.88
C CYS A 117 -2.24 -9.05 -6.68
N ASP A 118 -1.47 -7.97 -6.44
CA ASP A 118 0.00 -7.95 -6.36
C ASP A 118 0.66 -8.78 -7.48
N LEU A 119 0.27 -8.48 -8.72
CA LEU A 119 0.78 -9.16 -9.90
C LEU A 119 2.26 -8.81 -10.05
N LYS A 120 3.12 -9.81 -9.91
CA LYS A 120 4.57 -9.68 -10.09
C LYS A 120 4.92 -9.78 -11.56
N GLU A 121 5.97 -9.10 -11.96
CA GLU A 121 6.56 -9.32 -13.27
C GLU A 121 7.04 -10.77 -13.37
N VAL A 122 6.66 -11.42 -14.46
CA VAL A 122 7.02 -12.81 -14.76
C VAL A 122 7.76 -12.85 -16.08
N THR A 123 8.73 -13.75 -16.20
CA THR A 123 9.40 -14.00 -17.47
C THR A 123 8.43 -14.59 -18.49
N ALA A 124 8.72 -14.47 -19.79
CA ALA A 124 7.92 -15.08 -20.84
C ALA A 124 7.76 -16.61 -20.64
N GLU A 125 8.80 -17.28 -20.15
CA GLU A 125 8.77 -18.69 -19.79
C GLU A 125 7.82 -18.98 -18.61
N ALA A 126 7.87 -18.19 -17.54
CA ALA A 126 6.95 -18.34 -16.41
C ALA A 126 5.49 -18.08 -16.83
N HIS A 127 5.26 -17.10 -17.70
CA HIS A 127 3.94 -16.82 -18.27
C HIS A 127 3.43 -17.97 -19.15
N MET A 128 4.30 -18.55 -19.99
CA MET A 128 3.99 -19.75 -20.78
C MET A 128 3.60 -20.93 -19.87
N ASN A 129 4.37 -21.17 -18.81
CA ASN A 129 4.08 -22.24 -17.85
C ASN A 129 2.75 -22.02 -17.13
N LEU A 130 2.39 -20.78 -16.80
CA LEU A 130 1.08 -20.44 -16.24
C LEU A 130 -0.05 -20.76 -17.23
N HIS A 131 0.10 -20.39 -18.50
CA HIS A 131 -0.86 -20.73 -19.55
C HIS A 131 -1.04 -22.24 -19.75
N ILE A 132 0.06 -23.01 -19.78
CA ILE A 132 0.01 -24.47 -19.89
C ILE A 132 -0.74 -25.07 -18.69
N ARG A 133 -0.44 -24.61 -17.48
CA ARG A 133 -1.10 -25.08 -16.26
C ARG A 133 -2.60 -24.78 -16.29
N ASP A 134 -3.00 -23.58 -16.69
CA ASP A 134 -4.41 -23.18 -16.71
C ASP A 134 -5.20 -23.97 -17.78
N ALA A 135 -4.58 -24.23 -18.95
CA ALA A 135 -5.14 -25.12 -19.97
C ALA A 135 -5.27 -26.57 -19.47
N PHE A 136 -4.26 -27.08 -18.76
CA PHE A 136 -4.28 -28.43 -18.18
C PHE A 136 -5.40 -28.57 -17.13
N VAL A 137 -5.50 -27.64 -16.18
CA VAL A 137 -6.52 -27.68 -15.10
C VAL A 137 -7.94 -27.60 -15.68
N SER A 138 -8.17 -26.74 -16.68
CA SER A 138 -9.49 -26.63 -17.34
C SER A 138 -9.85 -27.84 -18.20
N GLY A 139 -8.85 -28.61 -18.65
CA GLY A 139 -9.02 -29.81 -19.47
C GLY A 139 -9.14 -31.13 -18.69
N ILE A 140 -8.78 -31.17 -17.40
CA ILE A 140 -8.93 -32.37 -16.57
C ILE A 140 -10.42 -32.69 -16.41
N ARG A 141 -10.82 -33.85 -16.90
CA ARG A 141 -12.11 -34.44 -16.58
C ARG A 141 -11.99 -35.17 -15.25
N SER A 142 -12.81 -34.79 -14.27
CA SER A 142 -12.96 -35.58 -13.06
C SER A 142 -13.61 -36.92 -13.45
N THR A 143 -12.83 -37.99 -13.39
CA THR A 143 -13.33 -39.37 -13.46
C THR A 143 -14.07 -39.74 -12.19
#